data_AF-A0A1Y0MGT1-F1
#
_entry.id   AF-A0A1Y0MGT1-F1
#
_cell.length_a   1.000
_cell.length_b   1.000
_cell.length_c   1.000
_cell.angle_alpha   90.00
_cell.angle_beta   90.00
_cell.angle_gamma   90.00
#
_symmetry.space_group_name_H-M   'P 1'
#
loop_
_entity.id
_entity.type
_entity.pdbx_description
1 polymer ?
#
loop_
_entity_poly.entity_id
_entity_poly.type
_entity_poly.pdbx_seq_one_letter_code
_entity_poly.pdbx_strand_id
1 'polypeptide(L)'
;MKDNTTTLTIITWAILLGAVSVLLNDIREFDFNQFEKFTNWAKTADKNASWFTSKNAIEWSYYTISAGIFFWRGYLIYGFSYFLSILKEVEAGNYFSDKNIKYFKKIGDIFISYTIGILILRFLLATIGESTFNFFNELKAEFTFLIPAGLAFYVLAEIFKRGKQVEEENELTI
;
A
#
# COMPACT_ATOMS: atom_id res chain seq x y z
N MET A 1 4.64 -30.09 -1.28
CA MET A 1 4.48 -28.66 -1.63
C MET A 1 3.03 -28.19 -1.62
N LYS A 2 2.06 -28.95 -2.17
CA LYS A 2 0.63 -28.58 -2.18
C LYS A 2 0.06 -28.22 -0.80
N ASP A 3 0.36 -28.99 0.25
CA ASP A 3 -0.15 -28.68 1.60
C ASP A 3 0.38 -27.35 2.17
N ASN A 4 1.63 -27.01 1.85
CA ASN A 4 2.25 -25.76 2.29
C ASN A 4 1.67 -24.56 1.53
N THR A 5 1.39 -24.69 0.23
CA THR A 5 0.79 -23.61 -0.58
C THR A 5 -0.66 -23.35 -0.18
N THR A 6 -1.43 -24.40 0.14
CA THR A 6 -2.79 -24.26 0.68
C THR A 6 -2.79 -23.51 2.02
N THR A 7 -1.88 -23.91 2.92
CA THR A 7 -1.72 -23.25 4.23
C THR A 7 -1.35 -21.77 4.06
N LEU A 8 -0.37 -21.45 3.19
CA LEU A 8 0.02 -20.07 2.89
C LEU A 8 -1.12 -19.25 2.26
N THR A 9 -1.95 -19.88 1.43
CA THR A 9 -3.12 -19.24 0.81
C THR A 9 -4.16 -18.86 1.84
N ILE A 10 -4.46 -19.76 2.78
CA ILE A 10 -5.39 -19.49 3.90
C ILE A 10 -4.86 -18.35 4.78
N ILE A 11 -3.58 -18.39 5.14
CA ILE A 11 -2.93 -17.34 5.94
C ILE A 11 -3.02 -15.99 5.21
N THR A 12 -2.73 -15.98 3.91
CA THR A 12 -2.79 -14.75 3.09
C THR A 12 -4.21 -14.19 3.04
N TRP A 13 -5.23 -15.04 2.88
CA TRP A 13 -6.62 -14.63 2.95
C TRP A 13 -7.01 -14.07 4.32
N ALA A 14 -6.59 -14.71 5.40
CA ALA A 14 -6.85 -14.23 6.76
C ALA A 14 -6.24 -12.84 6.99
N ILE A 15 -5.01 -12.61 6.53
CA ILE A 15 -4.34 -11.30 6.59
C ILE A 15 -5.10 -10.26 5.77
N LEU A 16 -5.49 -10.58 4.53
CA LEU A 16 -6.24 -9.67 3.66
C LEU A 16 -7.61 -9.31 4.25
N LEU A 17 -8.35 -10.29 4.74
CA LEU A 17 -9.66 -10.06 5.38
C LEU A 17 -9.51 -9.23 6.66
N GLY A 18 -8.48 -9.49 7.47
CA GLY A 18 -8.16 -8.68 8.63
C GLY A 18 -7.85 -7.23 8.26
N ALA A 19 -6.98 -7.02 7.26
CA ALA A 19 -6.61 -5.69 6.80
C ALA A 19 -7.80 -4.94 6.18
N VAL A 20 -8.63 -5.61 5.38
CA VAL A 20 -9.86 -5.03 4.83
C VAL A 20 -10.85 -4.71 5.95
N SER A 21 -10.99 -5.57 6.95
CA SER A 21 -11.85 -5.29 8.11
C SER A 21 -11.40 -4.06 8.89
N VAL A 22 -10.09 -3.89 9.08
CA VAL A 22 -9.53 -2.67 9.69
C VAL A 22 -9.85 -1.47 8.81
N LEU A 23 -9.65 -1.55 7.51
CA LEU A 23 -9.95 -0.45 6.58
C LEU A 23 -11.45 -0.11 6.55
N LEU A 24 -12.34 -1.11 6.61
CA LEU A 24 -13.79 -0.90 6.70
C LEU A 24 -14.19 -0.29 8.05
N ASN A 25 -13.53 -0.69 9.14
CA ASN A 25 -13.73 -0.06 10.44
C ASN A 25 -13.22 1.38 10.42
N ASP A 26 -12.06 1.64 9.81
CA ASP A 26 -11.52 2.98 9.56
C ASP A 26 -12.44 3.81 8.66
N ILE A 27 -13.20 3.22 7.73
CA ILE A 27 -14.26 3.92 6.96
C ILE A 27 -15.45 4.26 7.86
N ARG A 28 -15.88 3.31 8.69
CA ARG A 28 -17.00 3.50 9.61
C ARG A 28 -16.69 4.53 10.68
N GLU A 29 -15.44 4.55 11.12
CA GLU A 29 -14.84 5.51 12.04
C GLU A 29 -14.19 6.69 11.29
N PHE A 30 -14.23 6.72 9.95
CA PHE A 30 -13.66 7.79 9.13
C PHE A 30 -14.42 9.03 9.51
N ASP A 31 -13.75 9.83 10.34
CA ASP A 31 -14.37 10.57 11.41
C ASP A 31 -15.57 11.33 10.86
N PHE A 32 -16.78 10.77 11.03
CA PHE A 32 -18.01 11.38 10.52
C PHE A 32 -18.16 12.77 11.12
N ASN A 33 -17.58 13.03 12.30
CA ASN A 33 -17.52 14.37 12.87
C ASN A 33 -16.51 15.25 12.13
N GLN A 34 -15.38 14.74 11.63
CA GLN A 34 -14.47 15.45 10.72
C GLN A 34 -15.11 15.72 9.37
N PHE A 35 -15.78 14.73 8.77
CA PHE A 35 -16.50 14.94 7.52
C PHE A 35 -17.66 15.92 7.72
N GLU A 36 -18.39 15.82 8.82
CA GLU A 36 -19.43 16.78 9.20
C GLU A 36 -18.84 18.17 9.47
N LYS A 37 -17.72 18.27 10.19
CA LYS A 37 -16.97 19.54 10.39
C LYS A 37 -16.53 20.13 9.07
N PHE A 38 -15.97 19.33 8.16
CA PHE A 38 -15.62 19.75 6.81
C PHE A 38 -16.84 20.24 6.05
N THR A 39 -17.94 19.48 6.08
CA THR A 39 -19.16 19.83 5.35
C THR A 39 -19.79 21.11 5.92
N ASN A 40 -19.79 21.28 7.24
CA ASN A 40 -20.30 22.46 7.93
C ASN A 40 -19.40 23.68 7.73
N TRP A 41 -18.07 23.49 7.74
CA TRP A 41 -17.11 24.51 7.33
C TRP A 41 -17.33 24.89 5.86
N ALA A 42 -17.43 23.93 4.94
CA ALA A 42 -17.62 24.17 3.50
C ALA A 42 -18.94 24.90 3.19
N LYS A 43 -19.98 24.68 4.00
CA LYS A 43 -21.25 25.43 3.92
C LYS A 43 -21.11 26.89 4.35
N THR A 44 -20.26 27.15 5.34
CA THR A 44 -20.06 28.49 5.94
C THR A 44 -18.85 29.23 5.39
N ALA A 45 -18.01 28.55 4.59
CA ALA A 45 -16.87 29.12 3.91
C ALA A 45 -17.32 30.13 2.86
N ASP A 46 -16.67 31.29 2.83
CA ASP A 46 -16.87 32.28 1.79
C ASP A 46 -16.42 31.70 0.44
N LYS A 47 -17.39 31.43 -0.44
CA LYS A 47 -17.16 30.87 -1.78
C LYS A 47 -16.54 31.88 -2.75
N ASN A 48 -16.58 33.16 -2.41
CA ASN A 48 -15.95 34.24 -3.18
C ASN A 48 -14.53 34.53 -2.69
N ALA A 49 -14.16 34.04 -1.51
CA ALA A 49 -12.78 34.10 -1.04
C ALA A 49 -11.92 33.14 -1.89
N SER A 50 -10.69 33.59 -2.19
CA SER A 50 -9.74 32.72 -2.89
C SER A 50 -9.57 31.43 -2.09
N TRP A 51 -9.59 30.30 -2.81
CA TRP A 51 -9.29 28.99 -2.24
C TRP A 51 -7.93 28.94 -1.56
N PHE A 52 -7.02 29.82 -2.00
CA PHE A 52 -5.66 29.98 -1.48
C PHE A 52 -5.56 30.99 -0.32
N THR A 53 -6.68 31.37 0.30
CA THR A 53 -6.63 32.06 1.60
C THR A 53 -6.12 31.10 2.68
N SER A 54 -5.32 31.59 3.62
CA SER A 54 -4.63 30.76 4.61
C SER A 54 -5.57 29.81 5.36
N LYS A 55 -6.76 30.27 5.75
CA LYS A 55 -7.73 29.44 6.49
C LYS A 55 -8.38 28.35 5.62
N ASN A 56 -8.86 28.69 4.42
CA ASN A 56 -9.52 27.71 3.55
C ASN A 56 -8.52 26.69 2.98
N ALA A 57 -7.30 27.14 2.67
CA ALA A 57 -6.24 26.28 2.18
C ALA A 57 -5.77 25.26 3.22
N ILE A 58 -5.66 25.66 4.50
CA ILE A 58 -5.26 24.77 5.61
C ILE A 58 -6.27 23.63 5.80
N GLU A 59 -7.56 23.98 5.94
CA GLU A 59 -8.64 22.98 6.14
C GLU A 59 -8.72 22.01 4.96
N TRP A 60 -8.77 22.51 3.72
CA TRP A 60 -8.81 21.64 2.53
C TRP A 60 -7.59 20.73 2.41
N SER A 61 -6.40 21.26 2.69
CA SER A 61 -5.16 20.49 2.62
C SER A 61 -5.17 19.37 3.65
N TYR A 62 -5.63 19.64 4.88
CA TYR A 62 -5.78 18.63 5.91
C TYR A 62 -6.67 17.46 5.45
N TYR A 63 -7.89 17.72 4.99
CA TYR A 63 -8.81 16.65 4.56
C TYR A 63 -8.30 15.89 3.33
N THR A 64 -7.72 16.60 2.36
CA THR A 64 -7.17 15.99 1.15
C THR A 64 -6.02 15.05 1.49
N ILE A 65 -5.13 15.46 2.39
CA ILE A 65 -4.00 14.64 2.84
C ILE A 65 -4.48 13.42 3.64
N SER A 66 -5.42 13.60 4.56
CA SER A 66 -6.01 12.50 5.34
C SER A 66 -6.69 11.46 4.44
N ALA A 67 -7.46 11.91 3.44
CA ALA A 67 -8.04 11.02 2.44
C ALA A 67 -6.95 10.30 1.61
N GLY A 68 -5.89 11.02 1.22
CA GLY A 68 -4.75 10.43 0.54
C GLY A 68 -4.09 9.29 1.33
N ILE A 69 -3.84 9.51 2.63
CA ILE A 69 -3.27 8.49 3.53
C ILE A 69 -4.18 7.25 3.58
N PHE A 70 -5.50 7.46 3.66
CA PHE A 70 -6.47 6.38 3.63
C PHE A 70 -6.41 5.56 2.34
N PHE A 71 -6.38 6.21 1.17
CA PHE A 71 -6.26 5.51 -0.13
C PHE A 71 -4.93 4.75 -0.27
N TRP A 72 -3.83 5.28 0.27
CA TRP A 72 -2.56 4.56 0.31
C TRP A 72 -2.65 3.25 1.10
N ARG A 73 -3.37 3.22 2.23
CA ARG A 73 -3.62 1.96 2.96
C ARG A 73 -4.35 0.93 2.09
N GLY A 74 -5.37 1.37 1.36
CA GLY A 74 -6.09 0.51 0.40
C GLY A 74 -5.15 -0.01 -0.71
N TYR A 75 -4.28 0.85 -1.22
CA TYR A 75 -3.29 0.48 -2.24
C TYR A 75 -2.28 -0.56 -1.72
N LEU A 76 -1.85 -0.45 -0.46
CA LEU A 76 -0.99 -1.46 0.17
C LEU A 76 -1.69 -2.83 0.27
N ILE A 77 -2.95 -2.85 0.72
CA ILE A 77 -3.75 -4.09 0.80
C ILE A 77 -3.90 -4.71 -0.59
N TYR A 78 -4.14 -3.89 -1.61
CA TYR A 78 -4.15 -4.35 -3.00
C TYR A 78 -2.82 -5.00 -3.39
N GLY A 79 -1.68 -4.44 -2.95
CA GLY A 79 -0.36 -5.08 -3.07
C GLY A 79 -0.31 -6.49 -2.50
N PHE A 80 -0.87 -6.71 -1.31
CA PHE A 80 -0.90 -8.03 -0.69
C PHE A 80 -1.76 -9.06 -1.45
N SER A 81 -2.73 -8.63 -2.26
CA SER A 81 -3.51 -9.56 -3.09
C SER A 81 -2.67 -10.27 -4.16
N TYR A 82 -1.53 -9.70 -4.56
CA TYR A 82 -0.62 -10.34 -5.52
C TYR A 82 0.05 -11.61 -4.98
N PHE A 83 0.18 -11.76 -3.65
CA PHE A 83 0.65 -13.02 -3.06
C PHE A 83 -0.26 -14.20 -3.40
N LEU A 84 -1.59 -13.99 -3.39
CA LEU A 84 -2.55 -15.02 -3.83
C LEU A 84 -2.34 -15.40 -5.29
N SER A 85 -2.00 -14.42 -6.14
CA SER A 85 -1.75 -14.67 -7.56
C SER A 85 -0.47 -15.49 -7.78
N ILE A 86 0.56 -15.22 -6.99
CA ILE A 86 1.81 -16.00 -7.00
C ILE A 86 1.56 -17.42 -6.49
N LEU A 87 0.87 -17.57 -5.34
CA LEU A 87 0.57 -18.89 -4.77
C LEU A 87 -0.24 -19.77 -5.73
N LYS A 88 -1.17 -19.17 -6.48
CA LYS A 88 -1.95 -19.89 -7.51
C LYS A 88 -1.07 -20.43 -8.65
N GLU A 89 -0.10 -19.66 -9.11
CA GLU A 89 0.83 -20.10 -10.16
C GLU A 89 1.78 -21.18 -9.63
N VAL A 90 2.25 -21.05 -8.38
CA VAL A 90 3.06 -22.07 -7.70
C VAL A 90 2.28 -23.38 -7.52
N GLU A 91 1.00 -23.31 -7.16
CA GLU A 91 0.13 -24.50 -7.03
C GLU A 91 -0.10 -25.19 -8.38
N ALA A 92 -0.15 -24.43 -9.48
CA ALA A 92 -0.24 -24.94 -10.83
C ALA A 92 1.10 -25.51 -11.35
N GLY A 93 2.19 -25.42 -10.59
CA GLY A 93 3.53 -25.85 -10.99
C GLY A 93 4.30 -24.85 -11.86
N ASN A 94 3.73 -23.66 -12.11
CA ASN A 94 4.33 -22.62 -12.94
C ASN A 94 5.24 -21.71 -12.10
N TYR A 95 6.33 -22.25 -11.57
CA TYR A 95 7.17 -21.55 -10.59
C TYR A 95 7.81 -20.28 -11.18
N PHE A 96 8.48 -20.38 -12.32
CA PHE A 96 9.23 -19.29 -12.95
C PHE A 96 8.44 -18.51 -14.01
N SER A 97 7.11 -18.48 -13.92
CA SER A 97 6.28 -17.81 -14.93
C SER A 97 6.51 -16.29 -14.97
N ASP A 98 6.32 -15.69 -16.15
CA ASP A 98 6.37 -14.23 -16.32
C ASP A 98 5.39 -13.50 -15.41
N LYS A 99 4.28 -14.16 -15.06
CA LYS A 99 3.29 -13.64 -14.11
C LYS A 99 3.91 -13.50 -12.72
N ASN A 100 4.57 -14.53 -12.20
CA ASN A 100 5.22 -14.48 -10.89
C ASN A 100 6.30 -13.40 -10.84
N ILE A 101 7.15 -13.32 -11.87
CA ILE A 101 8.18 -12.27 -12.00
C ILE A 101 7.52 -10.88 -11.98
N LYS A 102 6.44 -10.70 -12.74
CA LYS A 102 5.68 -9.43 -12.78
C LYS A 102 5.04 -9.11 -11.44
N TYR A 103 4.47 -10.10 -10.74
CA TYR A 103 3.83 -9.90 -9.45
C TYR A 103 4.84 -9.55 -8.36
N PHE A 104 6.00 -10.19 -8.32
CA PHE A 104 7.06 -9.79 -7.39
C PHE A 104 7.50 -8.34 -7.61
N LYS A 105 7.75 -7.92 -8.87
CA LYS A 105 8.06 -6.50 -9.17
C LYS A 105 6.95 -5.56 -8.71
N LYS A 106 5.70 -5.90 -9.00
CA LYS A 106 4.54 -5.09 -8.58
C LYS A 106 4.43 -4.96 -7.06
N ILE A 107 4.65 -6.04 -6.30
CA ILE A 107 4.66 -5.98 -4.83
C ILE A 107 5.78 -5.04 -4.37
N GLY A 108 6.98 -5.18 -4.94
CA GLY A 108 8.11 -4.29 -4.67
C GLY A 108 7.79 -2.82 -4.92
N ASP A 109 7.22 -2.51 -6.09
CA ASP A 109 6.77 -1.17 -6.45
C ASP A 109 5.74 -0.61 -5.47
N ILE A 110 4.74 -1.43 -5.11
CA ILE A 110 3.67 -1.01 -4.20
C ILE A 110 4.25 -0.71 -2.81
N PHE A 111 5.13 -1.55 -2.28
CA PHE A 111 5.71 -1.35 -0.96
C PHE A 111 6.57 -0.10 -0.90
N ILE A 112 7.41 0.13 -1.91
CA ILE A 112 8.27 1.32 -1.99
C ILE A 112 7.43 2.58 -2.20
N SER A 113 6.51 2.57 -3.17
CA SER A 113 5.67 3.74 -3.48
C SER A 113 4.73 4.10 -2.32
N TYR A 114 4.15 3.11 -1.64
CA TYR A 114 3.39 3.32 -0.40
C TYR A 114 4.24 4.05 0.65
N THR A 115 5.44 3.55 0.90
CA THR A 115 6.32 4.10 1.94
C THR A 115 6.71 5.55 1.63
N ILE A 116 7.06 5.84 0.37
CA ILE A 116 7.40 7.19 -0.09
C ILE A 116 6.16 8.11 -0.04
N GLY A 117 5.03 7.64 -0.56
CA GLY A 117 3.79 8.41 -0.63
C GLY A 117 3.26 8.79 0.75
N ILE A 118 3.26 7.85 1.68
CA ILE A 118 2.89 8.10 3.08
C ILE A 118 3.84 9.10 3.74
N LEU A 119 5.15 9.00 3.51
CA LEU A 119 6.09 9.98 4.07
C LEU A 119 5.82 11.39 3.56
N ILE A 120 5.59 11.56 2.26
CA ILE A 120 5.29 12.87 1.68
C ILE A 120 4.02 13.43 2.30
N LEU A 121 2.94 12.63 2.34
CA LEU A 121 1.66 13.08 2.88
C LEU A 121 1.74 13.43 4.37
N ARG A 122 2.40 12.59 5.17
CA ARG A 122 2.55 12.83 6.61
C ARG A 122 3.47 14.02 6.89
N PHE A 123 4.51 14.24 6.08
CA PHE A 123 5.33 15.45 6.14
C PHE A 123 4.49 16.70 5.85
N LEU A 124 3.69 16.69 4.78
CA LEU A 124 2.79 17.80 4.46
C LEU A 124 1.77 18.04 5.59
N LEU A 125 1.21 16.98 6.18
CA LEU A 125 0.28 17.10 7.31
C LEU A 125 0.94 17.77 8.52
N ALA A 126 2.17 17.40 8.85
CA ALA A 126 2.92 17.97 9.96
C ALA A 126 3.21 19.47 9.75
N THR A 127 3.38 19.93 8.50
CA THR A 127 3.60 21.35 8.20
C THR A 127 2.34 22.22 8.34
N ILE A 128 1.14 21.63 8.37
CA ILE A 128 -0.15 22.36 8.38
C ILE A 128 -0.64 22.67 9.81
N GLY A 129 -0.16 21.95 10.83
CA GLY A 129 -0.38 22.30 12.25
C GLY A 129 -1.38 21.42 13.02
N GLU A 130 -1.12 21.25 14.32
CA GLU A 130 -1.79 20.41 15.35
C GLU A 130 -1.62 18.89 15.28
N SER A 131 -0.74 18.34 14.44
CA SER A 131 -0.43 16.92 14.56
C SER A 131 0.58 16.68 15.70
N THR A 132 0.24 15.86 16.68
CA THR A 132 1.16 15.19 17.63
C THR A 132 2.07 14.18 16.92
N PHE A 133 2.49 14.51 15.71
CA PHE A 133 3.26 13.66 14.81
C PHE A 133 4.68 13.55 15.31
N ASN A 134 5.00 12.45 16.01
CA ASN A 134 6.38 12.06 16.19
C ASN A 134 6.90 11.46 14.88
N PHE A 135 7.27 12.33 13.96
CA PHE A 135 7.82 12.00 12.64
C PHE A 135 8.80 10.82 12.71
N PHE A 136 9.71 10.84 13.67
CA PHE A 136 10.73 9.79 13.87
C PHE A 136 10.19 8.46 14.41
N ASN A 137 9.10 8.43 15.18
CA ASN A 137 8.53 7.18 15.70
C ASN A 137 7.69 6.47 14.64
N GLU A 138 6.90 7.21 13.85
CA GLU A 138 6.10 6.60 12.79
C GLU A 138 6.93 6.21 11.56
N LEU A 139 7.97 7.00 11.22
CA LEU A 139 8.96 6.60 10.22
C LEU A 139 9.58 5.25 10.53
N LYS A 140 9.91 4.97 11.79
CA LYS A 140 10.60 3.74 12.19
C LYS A 140 9.81 2.47 11.88
N ALA A 141 8.48 2.47 12.02
CA ALA A 141 7.71 1.25 11.85
C ALA A 141 7.49 0.90 10.37
N GLU A 142 7.06 1.87 9.55
CA GLU A 142 6.73 1.61 8.15
C GLU A 142 7.99 1.49 7.26
N PHE A 143 9.03 2.31 7.49
CA PHE A 143 10.25 2.30 6.67
C PHE A 143 11.16 1.11 6.94
N THR A 144 11.26 0.66 8.20
CA THR A 144 12.21 -0.40 8.57
C THR A 144 11.88 -1.72 7.90
N PHE A 145 10.61 -1.96 7.56
CA PHE A 145 10.17 -3.22 7.00
C PHE A 145 9.76 -3.15 5.53
N LEU A 146 8.99 -2.14 5.10
CA LEU A 146 8.43 -2.13 3.74
C LEU A 146 9.47 -1.83 2.65
N ILE A 147 10.44 -0.94 2.90
CA ILE A 147 11.50 -0.68 1.91
C ILE A 147 12.40 -1.92 1.72
N PRO A 148 12.97 -2.52 2.78
CA PRO A 148 13.76 -3.74 2.62
C PRO A 148 12.94 -4.89 2.01
N ALA A 149 11.68 -5.06 2.42
CA ALA A 149 10.80 -6.07 1.82
C ALA A 149 10.56 -5.80 0.33
N GLY A 150 10.31 -4.54 -0.06
CA GLY A 150 10.12 -4.16 -1.45
C GLY A 150 11.36 -4.45 -2.31
N LEU A 151 12.54 -4.14 -1.80
CA LEU A 151 13.82 -4.49 -2.45
C LEU A 151 14.02 -6.01 -2.53
N ALA A 152 13.66 -6.74 -1.48
CA ALA A 152 13.73 -8.21 -1.49
C ALA A 152 12.82 -8.80 -2.58
N PHE A 153 11.64 -8.24 -2.82
CA PHE A 153 10.77 -8.66 -3.92
C PHE A 153 11.35 -8.38 -5.30
N TYR A 154 12.09 -7.28 -5.45
CA TYR A 154 12.85 -7.02 -6.67
C TYR A 154 13.96 -8.06 -6.90
N VAL A 155 14.69 -8.43 -5.84
CA VAL A 155 15.70 -9.49 -5.90
C VAL A 155 15.05 -10.83 -6.25
N LEU A 156 13.92 -11.18 -5.63
CA LEU A 156 13.16 -12.39 -5.97
C LEU A 156 12.71 -12.39 -7.43
N ALA A 157 12.24 -11.27 -7.95
CA ALA A 157 11.86 -11.17 -9.36
C ALA A 157 13.05 -11.44 -10.30
N GLU A 158 14.24 -10.97 -9.97
CA GLU A 158 15.44 -11.22 -10.77
C GLU A 158 15.91 -12.68 -10.64
N ILE A 159 15.87 -13.26 -9.44
CA ILE A 159 16.17 -14.69 -9.24
C ILE A 159 15.21 -15.56 -10.07
N PHE A 160 13.92 -15.27 -10.05
CA PHE A 160 12.93 -16.03 -10.81
C PHE A 160 13.12 -15.85 -12.32
N LYS A 161 13.50 -14.66 -12.77
CA LYS A 161 13.86 -14.42 -14.17
C LYS A 161 15.07 -15.23 -14.61
N ARG A 162 16.10 -15.34 -13.76
CA ARG A 162 17.26 -16.21 -14.03
C ARG A 162 16.90 -17.70 -14.02
N GLY A 163 16.05 -18.11 -13.08
CA GLY A 163 15.52 -19.47 -13.03
C GLY A 163 14.79 -19.87 -14.31
N LYS A 164 13.94 -18.98 -14.83
CA LYS A 164 13.25 -19.15 -16.11
C LYS A 164 14.22 -19.35 -17.28
N GLN A 165 15.27 -18.53 -17.37
CA GLN A 165 16.27 -18.64 -18.45
C GLN A 165 16.95 -20.02 -18.44
N VAL A 166 17.31 -20.51 -17.26
CA VAL A 166 17.96 -21.83 -17.11
C VAL A 166 16.99 -22.97 -17.44
N GLU A 167 15.70 -22.83 -17.08
CA GLU A 167 14.66 -23.79 -17.44
C GLU A 167 14.48 -23.88 -18.96
N GLU A 168 14.36 -22.73 -19.64
CA GLU A 168 14.25 -22.64 -21.10
C GLU A 168 15.51 -23.17 -21.81
N GLU A 169 16.71 -22.86 -21.32
CA GLU A 169 17.97 -23.38 -21.87
C GLU A 169 18.06 -24.92 -21.76
N ASN A 170 17.62 -25.49 -20.63
CA ASN A 170 17.60 -26.94 -20.43
C ASN A 170 16.56 -27.63 -21.33
N GLU A 171 15.38 -27.03 -21.52
CA GLU A 171 14.36 -27.55 -22.44
C GLU A 171 14.83 -27.55 -23.90
N LEU A 172 15.68 -26.60 -24.30
CA LEU A 172 16.25 -26.53 -25.66
C LEU A 172 17.42 -27.51 -25.89
N THR A 173 17.97 -28.09 -24.83
CA THR A 173 19.17 -28.94 -24.88
C THR A 173 18.85 -30.44 -24.82
N ILE A 174 17.61 -30.82 -24.45
CA ILE A 174 17.08 -32.20 -24.42
C ILE A 174 16.33 -32.50 -25.71
#